data_AF-A0A7S0DSN7-F1
#
_entry.id   AF-A0A7S0DSN7-F1
#
_cell.length_a   1.000
_cell.length_b   1.000
_cell.length_c   1.000
_cell.angle_alpha   90.00
_cell.angle_beta   90.00
_cell.angle_gamma   90.00
#
_symmetry.space_group_name_H-M   'P 1'
#
loop_
_entity.id
_entity.type
_entity.pdbx_description
1 polymer ?
#
loop_
_entity_poly.entity_id
_entity_poly.type
_entity_poly.pdbx_seq_one_letter_code
_entity_poly.pdbx_strand_id
1 'polypeptide(L)'
;NLDSYVTLAQSLAFMDEELEEEVAQSQVNENLHSTVWHDHFDPNNEFAKVFSHMYSPVPVVSRDELDPDLDVAIHFGEAQQATGVLTALNVLAKEGCRIKENGLFPLEALDDPDLPSFPFPIGAVPDAMISWPDGREEPLVIKTTSPFEVYKGSDGYLRTRLNRNSRPSRRVTSWHVPQIQLQMLCTGASEGWLLYMSGLNGARLFRIQRDDAYIKQMAFWINKFASLYGSRAPPENFFLTENYESYRAFLTKTKKIASRAFQFAIVKQRWIQRSGLNSPFFVGDLEGEDEDMDDGDYP
;
A
#
# COMPACT_ATOMS: atom_id res chain seq x y z
N ASN A 1 -20.77 11.47 65.55
CA ASN A 1 -20.87 10.01 65.40
C ASN A 1 -19.79 9.62 64.42
N LEU A 2 -18.64 9.24 64.97
CA LEU A 2 -17.30 9.31 64.36
C LEU A 2 -16.79 7.93 63.92
N ASP A 3 -17.69 6.96 63.80
CA ASP A 3 -17.36 5.55 63.57
C ASP A 3 -17.53 5.08 62.11
N SER A 4 -17.81 5.98 61.15
CA SER A 4 -17.91 5.62 59.73
C SER A 4 -16.76 6.13 58.86
N TYR A 5 -15.75 6.79 59.46
CA TYR A 5 -14.55 7.25 58.74
C TYR A 5 -13.26 6.48 59.11
N VAL A 6 -13.33 5.53 60.05
CA VAL A 6 -12.16 4.77 60.51
C VAL A 6 -11.96 3.46 59.73
N THR A 7 -12.96 2.98 58.97
CA THR A 7 -12.85 1.72 58.22
C THR A 7 -12.30 1.87 56.80
N LEU A 8 -12.20 3.08 56.25
CA LEU A 8 -11.58 3.31 54.93
C LEU A 8 -10.06 3.60 55.02
N ALA A 9 -9.56 3.99 56.20
CA ALA A 9 -8.15 4.30 56.42
C ALA A 9 -7.28 3.06 56.72
N GLN A 10 -7.88 1.90 57.00
CA GLN A 10 -7.15 0.65 57.26
C GLN A 10 -7.07 -0.29 56.04
N SER A 11 -7.83 -0.04 54.96
CA SER A 11 -7.64 -0.78 53.69
C SER A 11 -6.71 -0.07 52.70
N LEU A 12 -6.33 1.18 52.96
CA LEU A 12 -5.37 1.94 52.17
C LEU A 12 -3.93 1.81 52.67
N ALA A 13 -3.70 1.29 53.89
CA ALA A 13 -2.37 1.07 54.45
C ALA A 13 -1.81 -0.35 54.22
N PHE A 14 -2.54 -1.22 53.50
CA PHE A 14 -2.12 -2.58 53.15
C PHE A 14 -1.90 -2.79 51.64
N MET A 15 -1.99 -1.72 50.83
CA MET A 15 -1.70 -1.75 49.40
C MET A 15 -0.48 -0.90 49.01
N ASP A 16 0.21 -0.28 49.97
CA ASP A 16 1.42 0.52 49.72
C ASP A 16 2.74 -0.23 50.01
N GLU A 17 2.73 -1.40 50.66
CA GLU A 17 3.96 -2.20 50.89
C GLU A 17 4.22 -3.27 49.82
N GLU A 18 3.24 -3.62 48.97
CA GLU A 18 3.46 -4.55 47.84
C GLU A 18 3.83 -3.82 46.52
N LEU A 19 3.87 -2.49 46.54
CA LEU A 19 4.21 -1.64 45.39
C LEU A 19 5.64 -1.05 45.45
N GLU A 20 6.37 -1.27 46.54
CA GLU A 20 7.75 -0.77 46.69
C GLU A 20 8.85 -1.79 46.32
N GLU A 21 8.52 -3.05 46.02
CA GLU A 21 9.51 -4.04 45.52
C GLU A 21 9.62 -4.14 43.98
N GLU A 22 8.72 -3.52 43.22
CA GLU A 22 8.81 -3.43 41.75
C GLU A 22 9.42 -2.10 41.24
N VAL A 23 9.87 -1.22 42.14
CA VAL A 23 10.45 0.10 41.80
C VAL A 23 12.00 0.09 41.72
N ALA A 24 12.62 -1.08 41.83
CA ALA A 24 14.07 -1.23 41.75
C ALA A 24 14.54 -1.94 40.46
N GLN A 25 14.13 -1.49 39.27
CA GLN A 25 14.88 -1.74 38.02
C GLN A 25 14.52 -0.78 36.87
N SER A 26 15.52 0.02 36.46
CA SER A 26 15.63 0.91 35.28
C SER A 26 14.60 2.05 35.17
N GLN A 27 14.90 3.29 35.56
CA GLN A 27 15.81 4.25 34.91
C GLN A 27 15.83 4.23 33.37
N VAL A 28 15.13 5.24 32.81
CA VAL A 28 15.33 5.93 31.53
C VAL A 28 15.04 5.15 30.24
N ASN A 29 13.94 5.51 29.58
CA ASN A 29 14.05 5.99 28.20
C ASN A 29 12.87 6.90 27.80
N GLU A 30 13.16 8.20 27.76
CA GLU A 30 12.49 9.13 26.85
C GLU A 30 12.80 8.67 25.41
N ASN A 31 11.96 7.82 24.84
CA ASN A 31 11.90 7.57 23.40
C ASN A 31 10.47 7.23 23.01
N LEU A 32 9.65 8.29 22.92
CA LEU A 32 8.55 8.30 21.96
C LEU A 32 9.14 8.03 20.57
N HIS A 33 8.76 6.92 19.96
CA HIS A 33 8.63 6.63 18.52
C HIS A 33 8.80 5.11 18.30
N SER A 34 7.82 4.30 18.73
CA SER A 34 7.74 2.92 18.24
C SER A 34 7.13 2.93 16.84
N THR A 35 7.93 3.31 15.84
CA THR A 35 7.67 2.88 14.47
C THR A 35 7.97 1.38 14.37
N VAL A 36 7.34 0.66 13.42
CA VAL A 36 7.76 -0.71 13.01
C VAL A 36 9.16 -0.76 12.38
N TRP A 37 9.88 0.36 12.48
CA TRP A 37 11.18 0.66 11.94
C TRP A 37 12.13 0.94 13.10
N HIS A 38 13.24 0.21 13.16
CA HIS A 38 14.27 0.42 14.18
C HIS A 38 15.48 1.10 13.56
N ASP A 39 16.03 2.10 14.26
CA ASP A 39 17.33 2.70 13.96
C ASP A 39 18.41 1.64 14.18
N HIS A 40 19.24 1.40 13.15
CA HIS A 40 20.37 0.50 13.25
C HIS A 40 21.68 1.29 13.14
N PHE A 41 22.40 1.43 14.24
CA PHE A 41 23.80 1.87 14.23
C PHE A 41 24.69 0.66 14.46
N ASP A 42 25.13 0.01 13.38
CA ASP A 42 26.29 -0.90 13.41
C ASP A 42 27.48 -0.20 12.72
N PRO A 43 28.49 0.26 13.48
CA PRO A 43 29.62 0.99 12.92
C PRO A 43 30.52 0.15 12.00
N ASN A 44 30.34 -1.17 11.95
CA ASN A 44 31.14 -2.07 11.12
C ASN A 44 30.42 -2.55 9.86
N ASN A 45 29.16 -2.16 9.66
CA ASN A 45 28.37 -2.60 8.52
C ASN A 45 28.49 -1.60 7.35
N GLU A 46 29.00 -2.04 6.19
CA GLU A 46 29.08 -1.18 4.99
C GLU A 46 27.70 -0.73 4.48
N PHE A 47 26.63 -1.47 4.78
CA PHE A 47 25.26 -1.07 4.45
C PHE A 47 24.72 0.06 5.33
N ALA A 48 25.18 0.17 6.59
CA ALA A 48 24.78 1.25 7.51
C ALA A 48 25.31 2.63 7.05
N LYS A 49 26.27 2.65 6.13
CA LYS A 49 26.74 3.88 5.48
C LYS A 49 25.75 4.43 4.43
N VAL A 50 24.75 3.64 4.01
CA VAL A 50 23.85 3.98 2.90
C VAL A 50 22.39 4.15 3.35
N PHE A 51 21.91 3.41 4.35
CA PHE A 51 20.50 3.47 4.80
C PHE A 51 20.36 3.28 6.32
N SER A 52 19.35 3.93 6.93
CA SER A 52 19.21 4.11 8.39
C SER A 52 18.11 3.28 9.09
N HIS A 53 17.24 2.53 8.37
CA HIS A 53 16.03 1.92 8.96
C HIS A 53 15.72 0.48 8.44
N MET A 54 15.02 -0.36 9.23
CA MET A 54 14.59 -1.75 8.89
C MET A 54 13.17 -2.15 9.41
N TYR A 55 12.40 -2.97 8.67
CA TYR A 55 10.99 -3.39 8.96
C TYR A 55 10.83 -4.72 9.73
N SER A 56 9.79 -4.85 10.60
CA SER A 56 9.37 -6.12 11.25
C SER A 56 7.88 -6.12 11.71
N PRO A 57 6.94 -6.83 11.04
CA PRO A 57 6.28 -8.01 11.64
C PRO A 57 5.81 -9.12 10.64
N VAL A 58 5.23 -10.22 11.17
CA VAL A 58 4.71 -11.41 10.44
C VAL A 58 3.18 -11.32 10.23
N PRO A 59 2.63 -11.55 9.01
CA PRO A 59 1.18 -11.50 8.76
C PRO A 59 0.40 -12.73 9.25
N VAL A 60 -0.88 -12.56 9.59
CA VAL A 60 -1.86 -13.62 9.93
C VAL A 60 -2.96 -13.69 8.87
N VAL A 61 -3.34 -14.90 8.44
CA VAL A 61 -4.25 -15.15 7.31
C VAL A 61 -5.57 -15.79 7.76
N SER A 62 -6.71 -15.30 7.27
CA SER A 62 -8.01 -16.00 7.30
C SER A 62 -8.34 -16.61 5.93
N ARG A 63 -8.86 -17.84 5.90
CA ARG A 63 -9.16 -18.59 4.67
C ARG A 63 -10.62 -18.44 4.25
N ASP A 64 -10.84 -17.91 3.05
CA ASP A 64 -12.03 -18.16 2.23
C ASP A 64 -11.59 -18.78 0.89
N GLU A 65 -12.47 -19.53 0.22
CA GLU A 65 -12.20 -20.22 -1.06
C GLU A 65 -11.97 -19.21 -2.22
N LEU A 66 -10.77 -18.66 -2.29
CA LEU A 66 -10.30 -17.85 -3.42
C LEU A 66 -9.72 -18.74 -4.53
N ASP A 67 -9.70 -18.21 -5.75
CA ASP A 67 -8.87 -18.76 -6.82
C ASP A 67 -7.43 -18.90 -6.29
N PRO A 68 -6.81 -20.10 -6.32
CA PRO A 68 -5.48 -20.31 -5.77
C PRO A 68 -4.41 -19.35 -6.31
N ASP A 69 -4.52 -18.93 -7.57
CA ASP A 69 -3.60 -17.94 -8.15
C ASP A 69 -3.79 -16.55 -7.52
N LEU A 70 -5.05 -16.16 -7.33
CA LEU A 70 -5.40 -14.89 -6.69
C LEU A 70 -5.00 -14.89 -5.21
N ASP A 71 -5.22 -16.00 -4.51
CA ASP A 71 -4.85 -16.17 -3.11
C ASP A 71 -3.34 -15.99 -2.91
N VAL A 72 -2.53 -16.69 -3.72
CA VAL A 72 -1.07 -16.54 -3.69
C VAL A 72 -0.65 -15.11 -4.04
N ALA A 73 -1.32 -14.48 -5.02
CA ALA A 73 -1.00 -13.10 -5.41
C ALA A 73 -1.32 -12.08 -4.32
N ILE A 74 -2.43 -12.23 -3.60
CA ILE A 74 -2.83 -11.37 -2.48
C ILE A 74 -1.80 -11.48 -1.35
N HIS A 75 -1.50 -12.70 -0.90
CA HIS A 75 -0.54 -12.95 0.18
C HIS A 75 0.86 -12.45 -0.16
N PHE A 76 1.29 -12.67 -1.40
CA PHE A 76 2.56 -12.13 -1.87
C PHE A 76 2.52 -10.60 -1.87
N GLY A 77 1.43 -9.99 -2.32
CA GLY A 77 1.23 -8.54 -2.30
C GLY A 77 1.40 -7.96 -0.90
N GLU A 78 0.67 -8.51 0.06
CA GLU A 78 0.68 -8.10 1.48
C GLU A 78 2.07 -8.22 2.10
N ALA A 79 2.73 -9.37 1.93
CA ALA A 79 4.08 -9.59 2.45
C ALA A 79 5.13 -8.63 1.84
N GLN A 80 4.84 -8.04 0.67
CA GLN A 80 5.75 -7.16 -0.05
C GLN A 80 5.39 -5.68 0.06
N GLN A 81 4.27 -5.33 0.69
CA GLN A 81 3.81 -3.94 0.76
C GLN A 81 4.85 -3.04 1.44
N ALA A 82 5.39 -3.45 2.59
CA ALA A 82 6.44 -2.72 3.30
C ALA A 82 7.72 -2.53 2.46
N THR A 83 8.12 -3.57 1.70
CA THR A 83 9.23 -3.48 0.74
C THR A 83 8.94 -2.42 -0.34
N GLY A 84 7.70 -2.34 -0.81
CA GLY A 84 7.26 -1.32 -1.76
C GLY A 84 7.32 0.09 -1.18
N VAL A 85 6.88 0.28 0.06
CA VAL A 85 6.96 1.58 0.78
C VAL A 85 8.42 2.01 0.89
N LEU A 86 9.29 1.12 1.33
CA LEU A 86 10.73 1.37 1.46
C LEU A 86 11.38 1.67 0.10
N THR A 87 10.96 0.98 -0.95
CA THR A 87 11.43 1.24 -2.31
C THR A 87 11.06 2.65 -2.76
N ALA A 88 9.82 3.08 -2.53
CA ALA A 88 9.39 4.44 -2.83
C ALA A 88 10.14 5.48 -1.98
N LEU A 89 10.33 5.21 -0.69
CA LEU A 89 11.07 6.07 0.22
C LEU A 89 12.51 6.29 -0.26
N ASN A 90 13.22 5.22 -0.64
CA ASN A 90 14.60 5.32 -1.13
C ASN A 90 14.73 6.15 -2.42
N VAL A 91 13.70 6.14 -3.27
CA VAL A 91 13.65 6.98 -4.48
C VAL A 91 13.37 8.44 -4.12
N LEU A 92 12.37 8.68 -3.28
CA LEU A 92 11.84 10.02 -3.01
C LEU A 92 12.57 10.77 -1.88
N ALA A 93 13.32 10.08 -1.02
CA ALA A 93 14.07 10.71 0.08
C ALA A 93 15.09 11.74 -0.44
N LYS A 94 15.60 11.57 -1.65
CA LYS A 94 16.50 12.54 -2.31
C LYS A 94 15.83 13.88 -2.59
N GLU A 95 14.50 13.89 -2.72
CA GLU A 95 13.68 15.10 -2.88
C GLU A 95 13.28 15.71 -1.53
N GLY A 96 13.81 15.18 -0.41
CA GLY A 96 13.48 15.61 0.96
C GLY A 96 12.12 15.11 1.45
N CYS A 97 11.47 14.19 0.72
CA CYS A 97 10.18 13.64 1.09
C CYS A 97 10.28 12.70 2.30
N ARG A 98 9.18 12.63 3.05
CA ARG A 98 8.94 11.58 4.05
C ARG A 98 7.78 10.72 3.58
N ILE A 99 7.76 9.46 4.01
CA ILE A 99 6.64 8.56 3.74
C ILE A 99 6.11 8.04 5.08
N LYS A 100 4.79 8.10 5.26
CA LYS A 100 4.11 7.66 6.47
C LYS A 100 3.00 6.68 6.13
N GLU A 101 2.84 5.65 6.96
CA GLU A 101 1.64 4.85 6.95
C GLU A 101 0.44 5.67 7.41
N ASN A 102 -0.75 5.27 6.98
CA ASN A 102 -1.99 5.98 7.25
C ASN A 102 -3.14 5.00 7.47
N GLY A 103 -4.18 5.49 8.13
CA GLY A 103 -5.47 4.81 8.20
C GLY A 103 -6.38 5.15 7.02
N LEU A 104 -7.67 4.99 7.25
CA LEU A 104 -8.73 5.42 6.34
C LEU A 104 -8.82 6.94 6.27
N PHE A 105 -8.93 7.47 5.05
CA PHE A 105 -9.37 8.84 4.77
C PHE A 105 -10.86 8.81 4.36
N PRO A 106 -11.79 9.00 5.31
CA PRO A 106 -13.20 9.12 4.97
C PRO A 106 -13.46 10.44 4.24
N LEU A 107 -14.18 10.39 3.12
CA LEU A 107 -14.54 11.58 2.34
C LEU A 107 -15.42 12.52 3.17
N GLU A 108 -16.25 11.97 4.06
CA GLU A 108 -17.18 12.72 4.92
C GLU A 108 -16.47 13.56 5.99
N ALA A 109 -15.18 13.30 6.25
CA ALA A 109 -14.39 14.13 7.14
C ALA A 109 -13.83 15.39 6.45
N LEU A 110 -13.97 15.50 5.13
CA LEU A 110 -13.62 16.71 4.40
C LEU A 110 -14.77 17.71 4.48
N ASP A 111 -14.49 18.89 5.00
CA ASP A 111 -15.44 20.01 5.07
C ASP A 111 -15.42 20.81 3.74
N ASP A 112 -15.86 20.17 2.65
CA ASP A 112 -15.93 20.79 1.31
C ASP A 112 -17.30 20.54 0.66
N PRO A 113 -18.13 21.60 0.45
CA PRO A 113 -19.46 21.47 -0.12
C PRO A 113 -19.47 21.18 -1.63
N ASP A 114 -18.35 21.36 -2.33
CA ASP A 114 -18.24 21.13 -3.78
C ASP A 114 -17.85 19.68 -4.12
N LEU A 115 -17.68 18.83 -3.09
CA LEU A 115 -17.38 17.42 -3.27
C LEU A 115 -18.52 16.68 -3.99
N PRO A 116 -18.19 15.72 -4.88
CA PRO A 116 -19.20 14.92 -5.53
C PRO A 116 -19.93 14.05 -4.50
N SER A 117 -21.26 13.99 -4.60
CA SER A 117 -22.09 13.13 -3.77
C SER A 117 -21.92 11.65 -4.14
N PHE A 118 -21.84 10.80 -3.12
CA PHE A 118 -21.86 9.34 -3.24
C PHE A 118 -23.13 8.76 -2.61
N PRO A 119 -23.57 7.55 -3.02
CA PRO A 119 -24.82 6.97 -2.52
C PRO A 119 -24.69 6.39 -1.10
N PHE A 120 -23.48 6.31 -0.56
CA PHE A 120 -23.15 5.81 0.77
C PHE A 120 -21.81 6.44 1.22
N PRO A 121 -21.47 6.37 2.53
CA PRO A 121 -20.18 6.84 3.00
C PRO A 121 -19.03 6.15 2.27
N ILE A 122 -18.05 6.93 1.82
CA ILE A 122 -16.92 6.45 1.03
C ILE A 122 -15.61 6.97 1.63
N GLY A 123 -14.59 6.13 1.61
CA GLY A 123 -13.26 6.52 2.02
C GLY A 123 -12.20 5.80 1.19
N ALA A 124 -10.96 6.20 1.39
CA ALA A 124 -9.84 5.59 0.72
C ALA A 124 -8.71 5.28 1.71
N VAL A 125 -8.02 4.17 1.48
CA VAL A 125 -6.83 3.78 2.23
C VAL A 125 -5.67 3.73 1.22
N PRO A 126 -4.91 4.82 1.06
CA PRO A 126 -3.59 4.76 0.45
C PRO A 126 -2.71 3.76 1.20
N ASP A 127 -1.75 3.13 0.51
CA ASP A 127 -0.78 2.25 1.15
C ASP A 127 0.21 3.05 2.02
N ALA A 128 0.49 4.29 1.60
CA ALA A 128 1.18 5.29 2.41
C ALA A 128 0.82 6.71 1.91
N MET A 129 1.20 7.72 2.69
CA MET A 129 1.20 9.13 2.28
C MET A 129 2.63 9.64 2.14
N ILE A 130 2.88 10.38 1.06
CA ILE A 130 4.13 11.10 0.81
C ILE A 130 3.95 12.54 1.30
N SER A 131 4.80 12.96 2.25
CA SER A 131 4.88 14.33 2.74
C SER A 131 6.05 15.05 2.08
N TRP A 132 5.78 16.09 1.30
CA TRP A 132 6.77 16.91 0.60
C TRP A 132 7.30 18.06 1.48
N PRO A 133 8.54 18.55 1.23
CA PRO A 133 9.09 19.70 1.96
C PRO A 133 8.26 20.99 1.85
N ASP A 134 7.50 21.13 0.76
CA ASP A 134 6.60 22.27 0.51
C ASP A 134 5.23 22.14 1.22
N GLY A 135 5.02 21.07 2.00
CA GLY A 135 3.80 20.80 2.75
C GLY A 135 2.74 20.05 1.96
N ARG A 136 2.97 19.68 0.69
CA ARG A 136 2.04 18.81 -0.06
C ARG A 136 2.01 17.41 0.55
N GLU A 137 0.83 16.81 0.50
CA GLU A 137 0.55 15.44 0.92
C GLU A 137 -0.05 14.68 -0.26
N GLU A 138 0.55 13.56 -0.64
CA GLU A 138 0.17 12.82 -1.86
C GLU A 138 0.07 11.31 -1.58
N PRO A 139 -1.02 10.64 -1.98
CA PRO A 139 -1.20 9.21 -1.72
C PRO A 139 -0.23 8.37 -2.56
N LEU A 140 0.32 7.33 -1.94
CA LEU A 140 1.11 6.28 -2.59
C LEU A 140 0.31 4.98 -2.61
N VAL A 141 0.28 4.35 -3.78
CA VAL A 141 -0.24 3.01 -4.01
C VAL A 141 0.88 2.08 -4.43
N ILE A 142 0.91 0.89 -3.86
CA ILE A 142 1.87 -0.17 -4.13
C ILE A 142 1.12 -1.35 -4.73
N LYS A 143 1.56 -1.78 -5.90
CA LYS A 143 1.06 -2.98 -6.57
C LYS A 143 2.21 -3.92 -6.80
N THR A 144 2.12 -5.10 -6.22
CA THR A 144 3.15 -6.11 -6.34
C THR A 144 2.70 -7.19 -7.32
N THR A 145 3.55 -7.56 -8.27
CA THR A 145 3.33 -8.72 -9.12
C THR A 145 3.96 -9.94 -8.46
N SER A 146 3.12 -10.96 -8.19
CA SER A 146 3.61 -12.26 -7.72
C SER A 146 4.49 -12.92 -8.78
N PRO A 147 5.65 -13.50 -8.40
CA PRO A 147 6.42 -14.35 -9.29
C PRO A 147 5.94 -15.80 -9.26
N PHE A 148 4.92 -16.13 -8.46
CA PHE A 148 4.39 -17.49 -8.34
C PHE A 148 3.17 -17.67 -9.23
N GLU A 149 3.17 -18.75 -10.02
CA GLU A 149 2.04 -19.17 -10.86
C GLU A 149 1.59 -20.56 -10.42
N VAL A 150 0.30 -20.72 -10.19
CA VAL A 150 -0.36 -22.01 -9.98
C VAL A 150 -0.74 -22.59 -11.34
N TYR A 151 -0.48 -23.88 -11.54
CA TYR A 151 -0.87 -24.60 -12.74
C TYR A 151 -1.35 -25.99 -12.39
N LYS A 152 -2.20 -26.55 -13.25
CA LYS A 152 -2.70 -27.92 -13.11
C LYS A 152 -1.76 -28.89 -13.85
N GLY A 153 -1.18 -29.83 -13.12
CA GLY A 153 -0.35 -30.89 -13.68
C GLY A 153 -1.14 -31.84 -14.57
N SER A 154 -0.44 -32.65 -15.37
CA SER A 154 -1.05 -33.71 -16.20
C SER A 154 -1.78 -34.78 -15.38
N ASP A 155 -1.40 -34.92 -14.11
CA ASP A 155 -2.03 -35.76 -13.09
C ASP A 155 -3.25 -35.11 -12.42
N GLY A 156 -3.60 -33.89 -12.82
CA GLY A 156 -4.74 -33.14 -12.29
C GLY A 156 -4.47 -32.40 -10.98
N TYR A 157 -3.28 -32.53 -10.39
CA TYR A 157 -2.92 -31.84 -9.13
C TYR A 157 -2.43 -30.41 -9.40
N LEU A 158 -2.80 -29.48 -8.51
CA LEU A 158 -2.29 -28.11 -8.55
C LEU A 158 -0.83 -28.07 -8.07
N ARG A 159 -0.01 -27.30 -8.79
CA ARG A 159 1.41 -27.10 -8.51
C ARG A 159 1.73 -25.63 -8.68
N THR A 160 2.75 -25.16 -7.96
CA THR A 160 3.24 -23.78 -8.08
C THR A 160 4.59 -23.77 -8.76
N ARG A 161 4.82 -22.82 -9.66
CA ARG A 161 6.15 -22.57 -10.27
C ARG A 161 6.53 -21.09 -10.13
N LEU A 162 7.83 -20.85 -10.23
CA LEU A 162 8.37 -19.49 -10.27
C LEU A 162 8.41 -18.98 -11.72
N ASN A 163 7.68 -17.92 -12.02
CA ASN A 163 7.82 -17.14 -13.23
C ASN A 163 8.93 -16.09 -13.06
N ARG A 164 10.15 -16.45 -13.50
CA ARG A 164 11.32 -15.55 -13.50
C ARG A 164 11.16 -14.31 -14.37
N ASN A 165 10.22 -14.33 -15.33
CA ASN A 165 9.92 -13.21 -16.21
C ASN A 165 8.83 -12.28 -15.65
N SER A 166 8.35 -12.50 -14.41
CA SER A 166 7.38 -11.62 -13.75
C SER A 166 7.99 -10.23 -13.56
N ARG A 167 7.57 -9.25 -14.38
CA ARG A 167 8.12 -7.88 -14.41
C ARG A 167 7.11 -6.87 -13.87
N PRO A 168 7.57 -5.75 -13.26
CA PRO A 168 6.66 -4.66 -12.90
C PRO A 168 6.03 -4.08 -14.16
N SER A 169 4.77 -3.64 -14.05
CA SER A 169 4.05 -3.09 -15.21
C SER A 169 4.79 -1.89 -15.81
N ARG A 170 4.99 -1.90 -17.13
CA ARG A 170 5.66 -0.81 -17.87
C ARG A 170 4.81 0.46 -18.00
N ARG A 171 3.50 0.34 -17.76
CA ARG A 171 2.53 1.42 -17.86
C ARG A 171 1.52 1.30 -16.73
N VAL A 172 0.90 2.41 -16.36
CA VAL A 172 -0.24 2.38 -15.44
C VAL A 172 -1.38 1.62 -16.12
N THR A 173 -1.91 0.59 -15.45
CA THR A 173 -3.10 -0.12 -15.91
C THR A 173 -4.34 0.71 -15.62
N SER A 174 -5.29 0.73 -16.54
CA SER A 174 -6.43 1.64 -16.45
C SER A 174 -7.34 1.36 -15.26
N TRP A 175 -7.38 0.12 -14.75
CA TRP A 175 -8.21 -0.23 -13.59
C TRP A 175 -7.66 0.31 -12.26
N HIS A 176 -6.39 0.74 -12.19
CA HIS A 176 -5.87 1.43 -11.00
C HIS A 176 -6.17 2.93 -10.98
N VAL A 177 -6.59 3.52 -12.12
CA VAL A 177 -6.92 4.95 -12.19
C VAL A 177 -8.10 5.34 -11.29
N PRO A 178 -9.25 4.63 -11.29
CA PRO A 178 -10.32 4.95 -10.35
C PRO A 178 -9.87 4.94 -8.89
N GLN A 179 -9.07 3.94 -8.49
CA GLN A 179 -8.55 3.80 -7.12
C GLN A 179 -7.75 5.04 -6.70
N ILE A 180 -6.75 5.44 -7.50
CA ILE A 180 -5.88 6.56 -7.13
C ILE A 180 -6.59 7.91 -7.21
N GLN A 181 -7.53 8.09 -8.15
CA GLN A 181 -8.34 9.30 -8.26
C GLN A 181 -9.27 9.46 -7.05
N LEU A 182 -9.84 8.35 -6.54
CA LEU A 182 -10.61 8.38 -5.29
C LEU A 182 -9.73 8.70 -4.07
N GLN A 183 -8.51 8.15 -4.01
CA GLN A 183 -7.57 8.49 -2.94
C GLN A 183 -7.19 9.97 -2.97
N MET A 184 -6.90 10.54 -4.13
CA MET A 184 -6.64 11.97 -4.28
C MET A 184 -7.85 12.83 -3.91
N LEU A 185 -9.07 12.35 -4.18
CA LEU A 185 -10.29 13.01 -3.71
C LEU A 185 -10.34 13.03 -2.17
N CYS A 186 -10.23 11.88 -1.51
CA CYS A 186 -10.35 11.75 -0.05
C CYS A 186 -9.21 12.43 0.72
N THR A 187 -8.04 12.62 0.11
CA THR A 187 -6.87 13.25 0.74
C THR A 187 -6.72 14.73 0.39
N GLY A 188 -7.50 15.24 -0.58
CA GLY A 188 -7.30 16.59 -1.12
C GLY A 188 -6.06 16.74 -2.02
N ALA A 189 -5.31 15.67 -2.28
CA ALA A 189 -4.07 15.72 -3.04
C ALA A 189 -4.30 16.10 -4.51
N SER A 190 -3.37 16.84 -5.10
CA SER A 190 -3.36 17.19 -6.53
C SER A 190 -2.70 16.13 -7.41
N GLU A 191 -1.83 15.30 -6.83
CA GLU A 191 -1.13 14.22 -7.50
C GLU A 191 -1.16 12.96 -6.63
N GLY A 192 -1.00 11.80 -7.27
CA GLY A 192 -0.91 10.50 -6.61
C GLY A 192 0.17 9.65 -7.25
N TRP A 193 0.72 8.74 -6.46
CA TRP A 193 1.85 7.90 -6.83
C TRP A 193 1.47 6.43 -6.89
N LEU A 194 1.99 5.72 -7.89
CA LEU A 194 1.76 4.29 -8.09
C LEU A 194 3.08 3.58 -8.34
N LEU A 195 3.47 2.72 -7.42
CA LEU A 195 4.62 1.84 -7.55
C LEU A 195 4.15 0.46 -8.02
N TYR A 196 4.63 0.02 -9.19
CA TYR A 196 4.60 -1.40 -9.54
C TYR A 196 5.91 -2.05 -9.13
N MET A 197 5.85 -3.11 -8.33
CA MET A 197 7.02 -3.85 -7.90
C MET A 197 6.89 -5.32 -8.29
N SER A 198 7.98 -5.92 -8.73
CA SER A 198 8.10 -7.37 -8.90
C SER A 198 8.91 -7.97 -7.77
N GLY A 199 8.62 -9.23 -7.43
CA GLY A 199 9.50 -10.02 -6.56
C GLY A 199 10.93 -10.19 -7.10
N LEU A 200 11.09 -10.21 -8.42
CA LEU A 200 12.33 -10.63 -9.09
C LEU A 200 12.94 -9.57 -10.02
N ASN A 201 12.14 -8.63 -10.52
CA ASN A 201 12.52 -7.77 -11.64
C ASN A 201 12.38 -6.26 -11.32
N GLY A 202 12.70 -5.85 -10.10
CA GLY A 202 12.73 -4.44 -9.75
C GLY A 202 11.35 -3.78 -9.61
N ALA A 203 11.32 -2.45 -9.71
CA ALA A 203 10.11 -1.65 -9.57
C ALA A 203 10.06 -0.47 -10.54
N ARG A 204 8.87 0.09 -10.74
CA ARG A 204 8.60 1.29 -11.53
C ARG A 204 7.65 2.20 -10.77
N LEU A 205 8.06 3.45 -10.59
CA LEU A 205 7.28 4.46 -9.88
C LEU A 205 6.66 5.43 -10.88
N PHE A 206 5.35 5.61 -10.79
CA PHE A 206 4.57 6.49 -11.65
C PHE A 206 3.91 7.58 -10.84
N ARG A 207 3.78 8.75 -11.45
CA ARG A 207 3.06 9.91 -10.93
C ARG A 207 1.85 10.20 -11.81
N ILE A 208 0.70 10.41 -11.17
CA ILE A 208 -0.61 10.57 -11.81
C ILE A 208 -1.25 11.86 -11.32
N GLN A 209 -1.72 12.69 -12.25
CA GLN A 209 -2.41 13.94 -11.94
C GLN A 209 -3.88 13.68 -11.56
N ARG A 210 -4.40 14.45 -10.60
CA ARG A 210 -5.82 14.50 -10.29
C ARG A 210 -6.62 15.05 -11.48
N ASP A 211 -7.80 14.48 -11.72
CA ASP A 211 -8.75 14.96 -12.73
C ASP A 211 -10.15 15.04 -12.13
N ASP A 212 -10.54 16.22 -11.64
CA ASP A 212 -11.84 16.44 -10.98
C ASP A 212 -13.02 16.16 -11.91
N ALA A 213 -12.89 16.43 -13.20
CA ALA A 213 -13.93 16.12 -14.17
C ALA A 213 -14.10 14.61 -14.34
N TYR A 214 -13.02 13.82 -14.20
CA TYR A 214 -13.07 12.37 -14.16
C TYR A 214 -13.69 11.87 -12.86
N ILE A 215 -13.29 12.43 -11.72
CA ILE A 215 -13.82 12.08 -10.39
C ILE A 215 -15.33 12.32 -10.33
N LYS A 216 -15.83 13.45 -10.86
CA LYS A 216 -17.28 13.72 -10.97
C LYS A 216 -18.01 12.67 -11.82
N GLN A 217 -17.43 12.24 -12.94
CA GLN A 217 -18.00 11.15 -13.75
C GLN A 217 -17.95 9.81 -13.02
N MET A 218 -16.87 9.51 -12.30
CA MET A 218 -16.73 8.31 -11.49
C MET A 218 -17.83 8.24 -10.42
N ALA A 219 -18.06 9.33 -9.68
CA ALA A 219 -19.15 9.43 -8.71
C ALA A 219 -20.53 9.23 -9.37
N PHE A 220 -20.78 9.84 -10.53
CA PHE A 220 -22.02 9.62 -11.29
C PHE A 220 -22.25 8.13 -11.61
N TRP A 221 -21.23 7.42 -12.10
CA TRP A 221 -21.35 6.00 -12.43
C TRP A 221 -21.51 5.11 -11.20
N ILE A 222 -20.89 5.45 -10.08
CA ILE A 222 -21.08 4.75 -8.80
C ILE A 222 -22.52 4.94 -8.30
N ASN A 223 -23.04 6.17 -8.31
CA ASN A 223 -24.45 6.44 -7.96
C ASN A 223 -25.41 5.66 -8.87
N LYS A 224 -25.16 5.68 -10.18
CA LYS A 224 -25.98 4.93 -11.13
C LYS A 224 -25.93 3.43 -10.86
N PHE A 225 -24.74 2.88 -10.59
CA PHE A 225 -24.57 1.47 -10.24
C PHE A 225 -25.34 1.12 -8.98
N ALA A 226 -25.19 1.89 -7.90
CA ALA A 226 -25.93 1.69 -6.65
C ALA A 226 -27.44 1.76 -6.86
N SER A 227 -27.94 2.70 -7.67
CA SER A 227 -29.38 2.83 -7.94
C SER A 227 -29.97 1.64 -8.70
N LEU A 228 -29.21 1.03 -9.62
CA LEU A 228 -29.69 -0.04 -10.49
C LEU A 228 -29.44 -1.44 -9.91
N TYR A 229 -28.38 -1.60 -9.12
CA TYR A 229 -27.85 -2.88 -8.67
C TYR A 229 -27.48 -2.92 -7.18
N GLY A 230 -27.76 -1.87 -6.40
CA GLY A 230 -27.47 -1.89 -4.95
C GLY A 230 -28.21 -2.98 -4.17
N SER A 231 -29.33 -3.49 -4.71
CA SER A 231 -30.15 -4.54 -4.10
C SER A 231 -30.20 -5.84 -4.90
N ARG A 232 -29.41 -5.98 -5.98
CA ARG A 232 -29.41 -7.16 -6.85
C ARG A 232 -28.08 -7.33 -7.56
N ALA A 233 -27.70 -8.57 -7.87
CA ALA A 233 -26.49 -8.82 -8.65
C ALA A 233 -26.56 -8.11 -10.03
N PRO A 234 -25.53 -7.35 -10.42
CA PRO A 234 -25.47 -6.77 -11.77
C PRO A 234 -25.23 -7.88 -12.80
N PRO A 235 -25.77 -7.75 -14.03
CA PRO A 235 -25.38 -8.60 -15.13
C PRO A 235 -23.92 -8.34 -15.54
N GLU A 236 -23.28 -9.29 -16.22
CA GLU A 236 -21.98 -9.05 -16.84
C GLU A 236 -22.04 -7.85 -17.80
N ASN A 237 -20.99 -7.03 -17.81
CA ASN A 237 -20.89 -5.88 -18.70
C ASN A 237 -22.09 -4.90 -18.60
N PHE A 238 -22.67 -4.76 -17.39
CA PHE A 238 -23.90 -4.03 -17.07
C PHE A 238 -24.12 -2.66 -17.73
N PHE A 239 -23.07 -1.86 -17.96
CA PHE A 239 -23.20 -0.55 -18.65
C PHE A 239 -22.79 -0.56 -20.13
N LEU A 240 -22.21 -1.66 -20.62
CA LEU A 240 -21.86 -1.80 -22.04
C LEU A 240 -23.03 -2.36 -22.86
N THR A 241 -23.84 -3.23 -22.27
CA THR A 241 -25.04 -3.81 -22.90
C THR A 241 -26.10 -2.76 -23.19
N GLU A 242 -26.28 -1.80 -22.29
CA GLU A 242 -27.22 -0.68 -22.44
C GLU A 242 -26.70 0.42 -23.39
N ASN A 243 -25.54 0.23 -24.02
CA ASN A 243 -24.92 1.12 -25.02
C ASN A 243 -24.80 2.60 -24.58
N TYR A 244 -24.43 2.85 -23.32
CA TYR A 244 -24.17 4.22 -22.87
C TYR A 244 -22.89 4.78 -23.51
N GLU A 245 -23.05 5.67 -24.49
CA GLU A 245 -21.93 6.39 -25.11
C GLU A 245 -21.08 7.15 -24.07
N SER A 246 -21.73 7.76 -23.08
CA SER A 246 -21.06 8.44 -21.97
C SER A 246 -20.23 7.50 -21.10
N TYR A 247 -20.64 6.23 -20.93
CA TYR A 247 -19.83 5.26 -20.20
C TYR A 247 -18.60 4.85 -21.00
N ARG A 248 -18.75 4.64 -22.32
CA ARG A 248 -17.61 4.37 -23.22
C ARG A 248 -16.63 5.54 -23.26
N ALA A 249 -17.13 6.78 -23.23
CA ALA A 249 -16.31 7.98 -23.11
C ALA A 249 -15.57 8.03 -21.77
N PHE A 250 -16.24 7.68 -20.66
CA PHE A 250 -15.62 7.55 -19.34
C PHE A 250 -14.48 6.51 -19.35
N LEU A 251 -14.71 5.31 -19.89
CA LEU A 251 -13.66 4.28 -20.02
C LEU A 251 -12.49 4.73 -20.89
N THR A 252 -12.77 5.43 -22.00
CA THR A 252 -11.73 6.05 -22.84
C THR A 252 -10.92 7.07 -22.07
N LYS A 253 -11.59 7.91 -21.26
CA LYS A 253 -10.94 8.89 -20.38
C LYS A 253 -10.06 8.21 -19.33
N THR A 254 -10.53 7.12 -18.70
CA THR A 254 -9.74 6.29 -17.77
C THR A 254 -8.43 5.83 -18.42
N LYS A 255 -8.50 5.26 -19.63
CA LYS A 255 -7.32 4.82 -20.39
C LYS A 255 -6.38 5.99 -20.72
N LYS A 256 -6.93 7.15 -21.06
CA LYS A 256 -6.16 8.36 -21.37
C LYS A 256 -5.40 8.91 -20.16
N ILE A 257 -6.00 8.88 -18.97
CA ILE A 257 -5.32 9.24 -17.72
C ILE A 257 -4.17 8.26 -17.45
N ALA A 258 -4.43 6.96 -17.56
CA ALA A 258 -3.41 5.93 -17.38
C ALA A 258 -2.22 6.12 -18.34
N SER A 259 -2.47 6.42 -19.62
CA SER A 259 -1.41 6.63 -20.61
C SER A 259 -0.62 7.94 -20.42
N ARG A 260 -1.16 8.89 -19.65
CA ARG A 260 -0.52 10.18 -19.34
C ARG A 260 0.28 10.15 -18.03
N ALA A 261 0.22 9.04 -17.30
CA ALA A 261 1.02 8.88 -16.09
C ALA A 261 2.51 9.04 -16.41
N PHE A 262 3.20 9.84 -15.61
CA PHE A 262 4.63 10.09 -15.78
C PHE A 262 5.41 9.00 -15.06
N GLN A 263 6.26 8.25 -15.79
CA GLN A 263 7.18 7.30 -15.16
C GLN A 263 8.33 8.08 -14.52
N PHE A 264 8.29 8.22 -13.20
CA PHE A 264 9.25 8.99 -12.43
C PHE A 264 10.59 8.25 -12.28
N ALA A 265 10.54 6.95 -11.98
CA ALA A 265 11.74 6.16 -11.75
C ALA A 265 11.57 4.69 -12.17
N ILE A 266 12.71 4.07 -12.52
CA ILE A 266 12.89 2.62 -12.63
C ILE A 266 13.91 2.22 -11.56
N VAL A 267 13.55 1.27 -10.70
CA VAL A 267 14.42 0.74 -9.63
C VAL A 267 14.85 -0.67 -10.02
N LYS A 268 16.17 -0.90 -10.13
CA LYS A 268 16.73 -2.23 -10.43
C LYS A 268 16.51 -3.18 -9.25
N GLN A 269 16.40 -4.48 -9.52
CA GLN A 269 16.19 -5.50 -8.48
C GLN A 269 17.23 -5.41 -7.36
N ARG A 270 18.51 -5.26 -7.72
CA ARG A 270 19.63 -5.13 -6.78
C ARG A 270 19.58 -3.89 -5.88
N TRP A 271 18.68 -2.95 -6.14
CA TRP A 271 18.47 -1.75 -5.32
C TRP A 271 17.25 -1.85 -4.40
N ILE A 272 16.45 -2.91 -4.54
CA ILE A 272 15.30 -3.16 -3.66
C ILE A 272 15.80 -3.89 -2.43
N GLN A 273 15.61 -3.25 -1.28
CA GLN A 273 15.96 -3.84 0.02
C GLN A 273 14.91 -4.87 0.42
N ARG A 274 15.35 -6.06 0.80
CA ARG A 274 14.50 -7.16 1.26
C ARG A 274 15.09 -7.73 2.54
N SER A 275 14.25 -8.26 3.43
CA SER A 275 14.74 -8.88 4.67
C SER A 275 15.52 -10.16 4.36
N GLY A 276 16.74 -10.27 4.88
CA GLY A 276 17.54 -11.50 4.80
C GLY A 276 16.99 -12.66 5.65
N LEU A 277 16.08 -12.37 6.59
CA LEU A 277 15.52 -13.38 7.52
C LEU A 277 14.53 -14.36 6.85
N ASN A 278 14.03 -14.04 5.66
CA ASN A 278 13.08 -14.87 4.91
C ASN A 278 13.59 -15.25 3.51
N SER A 279 14.88 -15.62 3.41
CA SER A 279 15.55 -16.06 2.16
C SER A 279 14.72 -16.97 1.22
N PRO A 280 13.88 -17.95 1.67
CA PRO A 280 13.10 -18.74 0.70
C PRO A 280 11.94 -17.97 0.02
N PHE A 281 11.46 -16.86 0.60
CA PHE A 281 10.44 -15.99 -0.01
C PHE A 281 11.04 -14.84 -0.82
N PHE A 282 12.29 -14.48 -0.51
CA PHE A 282 13.03 -13.42 -1.15
C PHE A 282 14.15 -14.06 -1.98
N VAL A 283 13.86 -14.35 -3.24
CA VAL A 283 14.75 -15.02 -4.21
C VAL A 283 15.93 -14.13 -4.65
N GLY A 284 16.52 -13.38 -3.70
CA GLY A 284 17.61 -12.42 -3.93
C GLY A 284 18.96 -13.06 -4.20
N ASP A 285 19.13 -14.35 -3.90
CA ASP A 285 20.41 -15.06 -4.03
C ASP A 285 20.52 -15.91 -5.30
N LEU A 286 19.58 -15.79 -6.25
CA LEU A 286 19.83 -16.33 -7.58
C LEU A 286 20.76 -15.37 -8.31
N GLU A 287 22.07 -15.62 -8.18
CA GLU A 287 23.13 -15.14 -9.07
C GLU A 287 22.81 -15.55 -10.52
N GLY A 288 21.88 -14.85 -11.14
CA GLY A 288 21.69 -14.79 -12.57
C GLY A 288 22.26 -13.47 -13.01
N GLU A 289 23.32 -13.51 -13.80
CA GLU A 289 23.96 -12.38 -14.44
C GLU A 289 22.89 -11.34 -14.84
N ASP A 290 23.09 -10.09 -14.40
CA ASP A 290 22.38 -8.93 -14.92
C ASP A 290 22.63 -8.91 -16.43
N GLU A 291 21.84 -9.66 -17.22
CA GLU A 291 21.79 -9.45 -18.66
C GLU A 291 21.33 -8.01 -18.81
N ASP A 292 22.27 -7.19 -19.29
CA ASP A 292 22.12 -5.77 -19.47
C ASP A 292 20.72 -5.46 -19.97
N MET A 293 20.04 -4.56 -19.25
CA MET A 293 18.84 -3.94 -19.77
C MET A 293 19.25 -3.20 -21.04
N ASP A 294 19.17 -3.91 -22.15
CA ASP A 294 19.27 -3.36 -23.48
C ASP A 294 18.08 -2.41 -23.60
N ASP A 295 18.35 -1.13 -23.41
CA ASP A 295 17.45 -0.01 -23.71
C ASP A 295 17.25 0.13 -25.25
N GLY A 296 17.54 -0.93 -26.01
CA GLY A 296 17.27 -1.07 -27.43
C GLY A 296 15.79 -0.86 -27.76
N ASP A 297 15.55 0.27 -28.41
CA ASP A 297 14.41 0.58 -29.27
C ASP A 297 13.80 -0.67 -29.92
N TYR A 298 12.56 -1.01 -29.57
CA TYR A 298 11.65 -1.79 -30.41
C TYR A 298 10.18 -1.41 -30.08
N PRO A 299 9.29 -1.44 -31.09
CA PRO A 299 8.35 -0.37 -31.45
C PRO A 299 7.17 -0.10 -30.51
#